data_AF-A0A7C5U221-F1
#
_entry.id   AF-A0A7C5U221-F1
#
_cell.length_a   1.000
_cell.length_b   1.000
_cell.length_c   1.000
_cell.angle_alpha   90.00
_cell.angle_beta   90.00
_cell.angle_gamma   90.00
#
_symmetry.space_group_name_H-M   'P 1'
#
loop_
_entity.id
_entity.type
_entity.pdbx_description
1 polymer ?
#
loop_
_entity_poly.entity_id
_entity_poly.type
_entity_poly.pdbx_seq_one_letter_code
_entity_poly.pdbx_strand_id
1 'polypeptide(L)'
;MINELVREFKPLKIILTGSLAKERFVRGLSDIDILVIVDKMTLKDKFLLKTIKDVNVEITIVSKDEFENAITMGREFYVEAVKWGIIVYQ
;
A
#
# COMPACT_ATOMS: atom_id res chain seq x y z
N MET A 1 5.72 11.48 -5.36
CA MET A 1 4.82 10.60 -4.59
C MET A 1 5.57 9.69 -3.61
N ILE A 2 6.33 8.66 -4.02
CA ILE A 2 6.99 7.76 -3.03
C ILE A 2 7.88 8.54 -2.05
N ASN A 3 8.67 9.49 -2.55
CA ASN A 3 9.47 10.38 -1.69
C ASN A 3 8.64 11.25 -0.74
N GLU A 4 7.39 11.61 -1.10
CA GLU A 4 6.48 12.32 -0.20
C GLU A 4 6.05 11.38 0.94
N LEU A 5 5.63 10.14 0.60
CA LEU A 5 5.25 9.13 1.59
C LEU A 5 6.38 8.81 2.57
N VAL A 6 7.61 8.70 2.08
CA VAL A 6 8.79 8.45 2.92
C VAL A 6 9.02 9.59 3.91
N ARG A 7 8.91 10.85 3.45
CA ARG A 7 9.12 12.02 4.30
C ARG A 7 8.02 12.19 5.34
N GLU A 8 6.77 11.95 4.95
CA GLU A 8 5.60 12.19 5.78
C GLU A 8 5.39 11.10 6.82
N PHE A 9 5.46 9.83 6.40
CA PHE A 9 5.09 8.69 7.25
C PHE A 9 6.29 7.97 7.87
N LYS A 10 7.52 8.21 7.39
CA LYS A 10 8.74 7.47 7.80
C LYS A 10 8.48 5.95 7.88
N PRO A 11 8.03 5.33 6.77
CA PRO A 11 7.56 3.97 6.80
C PRO A 11 8.70 2.98 7.01
N LEU A 12 8.37 1.84 7.61
CA LEU A 12 9.24 0.66 7.64
C LEU A 12 9.31 -0.02 6.28
N LYS A 13 8.21 0.06 5.50
CA LYS A 13 8.11 -0.57 4.19
C LYS A 13 7.02 0.07 3.34
N ILE A 14 7.24 0.17 2.04
CA ILE A 14 6.20 0.49 1.06
C ILE A 14 6.13 -0.65 0.04
N ILE A 15 4.92 -1.17 -0.16
CA ILE A 15 4.64 -2.29 -1.05
C ILE A 15 3.63 -1.82 -2.09
N LEU A 16 3.96 -1.98 -3.37
CA LEU A 16 3.01 -1.89 -4.46
C LEU A 16 2.27 -3.23 -4.56
N THR A 17 0.94 -3.23 -4.54
CA THR A 17 0.12 -4.45 -4.52
C THR A 17 -0.95 -4.43 -5.61
N GLY A 18 -1.92 -5.35 -5.53
CA GLY A 18 -3.08 -5.38 -6.41
C GLY A 18 -2.77 -5.77 -7.84
N SER A 19 -3.57 -5.24 -8.77
CA SER A 19 -3.53 -5.61 -10.19
C SER A 19 -2.18 -5.31 -10.85
N LEU A 20 -1.53 -4.21 -10.46
CA LEU A 20 -0.24 -3.81 -11.01
C LEU A 20 0.89 -4.73 -10.60
N ALA A 21 0.94 -5.14 -9.33
CA ALA A 21 1.92 -6.12 -8.85
C ALA A 21 1.74 -7.51 -9.48
N LYS A 22 0.51 -7.84 -9.93
CA LYS A 22 0.16 -9.12 -10.57
C LYS A 22 0.24 -9.10 -12.10
N GLU A 23 0.77 -8.04 -12.72
CA GLU A 23 0.82 -7.86 -14.18
C GLU A 23 -0.56 -7.91 -14.88
N ARG A 24 -1.62 -7.52 -14.14
CA ARG A 24 -3.03 -7.49 -14.62
C ARG A 24 -3.60 -6.07 -14.69
N PHE A 25 -2.76 -5.05 -14.59
CA PHE A 25 -3.19 -3.66 -14.59
C PHE A 25 -3.68 -3.23 -15.97
N VAL A 26 -4.86 -2.63 -16.01
CA VAL A 26 -5.45 -2.04 -17.21
C VAL A 26 -5.62 -0.54 -17.01
N ARG A 27 -4.87 0.26 -17.76
CA ARG A 27 -4.92 1.72 -17.65
C ARG A 27 -6.33 2.25 -17.92
N GLY A 28 -6.84 3.10 -17.03
CA GLY A 28 -8.19 3.67 -17.09
C GLY A 28 -9.29 2.77 -16.52
N LEU A 29 -8.98 1.54 -16.11
CA LEU A 29 -9.91 0.61 -15.44
C LEU A 29 -9.38 0.10 -14.10
N SER A 30 -8.08 0.09 -13.91
CA SER A 30 -7.42 -0.35 -12.69
C SER A 30 -6.85 0.85 -11.93
N ASP A 31 -6.98 0.80 -10.62
CA ASP A 31 -6.27 1.68 -9.69
C ASP A 31 -4.91 1.06 -9.32
N ILE A 32 -4.01 1.90 -8.78
CA ILE A 32 -2.73 1.47 -8.24
C ILE A 32 -2.85 1.36 -6.72
N ASP A 33 -2.69 0.14 -6.21
CA ASP A 33 -2.72 -0.12 -4.78
C ASP A 33 -1.33 -0.01 -4.16
N ILE A 34 -1.21 0.77 -3.09
CA ILE A 34 0.00 0.95 -2.31
C ILE A 34 -0.31 0.66 -0.85
N LEU A 35 0.50 -0.20 -0.24
CA LEU A 35 0.48 -0.48 1.18
C LEU A 35 1.71 0.12 1.84
N VAL A 36 1.49 1.02 2.79
CA VAL A 36 2.52 1.68 3.59
C VAL A 36 2.47 1.11 5.00
N ILE A 37 3.59 0.53 5.44
CA ILE A 37 3.72 -0.07 6.77
C ILE A 37 4.58 0.87 7.62
N VAL A 38 4.03 1.35 8.74
CA VAL A 38 4.72 2.20 9.71
C VAL A 38 4.91 1.47 11.03
N ASP A 39 5.86 1.91 11.86
CA ASP A 39 6.08 1.28 13.18
C ASP A 39 4.86 1.45 14.09
N LYS A 40 4.40 2.70 14.25
CA LYS A 40 3.20 3.05 15.02
C LYS A 40 2.34 4.03 14.24
N MET A 41 1.03 3.84 14.31
CA MET A 41 0.08 4.76 13.71
C MET A 41 0.06 6.07 14.50
N THR A 42 0.48 7.17 13.88
CA THR A 42 0.42 8.52 14.49
C THR A 42 -0.69 9.40 13.91
N LEU A 43 -1.28 8.97 12.79
CA LEU A 43 -2.26 9.75 12.03
C LEU A 43 -3.62 9.04 12.04
N LYS A 44 -4.70 9.83 11.88
CA LYS A 44 -6.07 9.30 11.82
C LYS A 44 -6.40 8.65 10.48
N ASP A 45 -5.74 9.07 9.40
CA ASP A 45 -6.06 8.64 8.05
C ASP A 45 -5.33 7.35 7.70
N LYS A 46 -6.08 6.24 7.73
CA LYS A 46 -5.61 4.90 7.36
C LYS A 46 -5.63 4.65 5.85
N PHE A 47 -6.19 5.58 5.09
CA PHE A 47 -6.41 5.46 3.66
C PHE A 47 -6.34 6.83 3.00
N LEU A 48 -5.58 6.92 1.91
CA LEU A 48 -5.49 8.11 1.06
C LEU A 48 -5.79 7.72 -0.39
N LEU A 49 -6.51 8.58 -1.09
CA LEU A 49 -6.76 8.43 -2.53
C LEU A 49 -6.11 9.61 -3.25
N LYS A 50 -5.30 9.33 -4.27
CA LYS A 50 -4.66 10.37 -5.09
C LYS A 50 -4.76 10.02 -6.56
N THR A 51 -5.22 10.96 -7.38
CA THR A 51 -5.21 10.78 -8.84
C THR A 51 -3.91 11.31 -9.43
N ILE A 52 -3.19 10.47 -10.17
CA ILE A 52 -2.01 10.86 -10.95
C ILE A 52 -2.36 10.73 -12.43
N LYS A 53 -2.49 11.87 -13.10
CA LYS A 53 -3.01 11.96 -14.48
C LYS A 53 -4.40 11.34 -14.58
N ASP A 54 -4.51 10.16 -15.17
CA ASP A 54 -5.72 9.40 -15.46
C ASP A 54 -5.83 8.11 -14.62
N VAL A 55 -4.98 7.93 -13.61
CA VAL A 55 -4.92 6.72 -12.78
C VAL A 55 -5.10 7.10 -11.32
N ASN A 56 -6.01 6.43 -10.61
CA ASN A 56 -6.11 6.61 -9.15
C ASN A 56 -5.08 5.73 -8.45
N VAL A 57 -4.54 6.26 -7.36
CA VAL A 57 -3.61 5.58 -6.47
C VAL A 57 -4.28 5.51 -5.11
N GLU A 58 -4.57 4.28 -4.68
CA GLU A 58 -5.10 3.96 -3.37
C GLU A 58 -3.94 3.63 -2.44
N ILE A 59 -3.82 4.37 -1.34
CA ILE A 59 -2.72 4.26 -0.39
C ILE A 59 -3.30 3.85 0.94
N THR A 60 -3.10 2.60 1.33
CA THR A 60 -3.46 2.07 2.64
C THR A 60 -2.28 2.18 3.57
N ILE A 61 -2.48 2.78 4.74
CA ILE A 61 -1.45 2.97 5.76
C ILE A 61 -1.82 2.14 6.98
N VAL A 62 -0.90 1.30 7.44
CA VAL A 62 -1.11 0.41 8.58
C VAL A 62 0.08 0.41 9.52
N SER A 63 -0.17 0.21 10.81
CA SER A 63 0.91 -0.11 11.73
C SER A 63 1.43 -1.52 11.46
N LYS A 64 2.65 -1.79 11.92
CA LYS A 64 3.24 -3.13 11.90
C LYS A 64 2.31 -4.16 12.56
N ASP A 65 1.74 -3.84 13.72
CA ASP A 65 0.83 -4.73 14.44
C ASP A 65 -0.46 -5.00 13.66
N GLU A 66 -1.04 -3.98 13.04
CA GLU A 66 -2.24 -4.14 12.19
C GLU A 66 -1.95 -5.00 10.96
N PHE A 67 -0.77 -4.81 10.35
CA PHE A 67 -0.31 -5.60 9.21
C PHE A 67 -0.15 -7.09 9.56
N GLU A 68 0.58 -7.39 10.64
CA GLU A 68 0.80 -8.77 11.11
C GLU A 68 -0.50 -9.46 11.49
N ASN A 69 -1.39 -8.75 12.19
CA ASN A 69 -2.73 -9.24 12.50
C ASN A 69 -3.56 -9.49 11.24
N ALA A 70 -3.54 -8.58 10.27
CA ALA A 70 -4.30 -8.72 9.03
C ALA A 70 -3.85 -9.93 8.19
N ILE A 71 -2.55 -10.21 8.13
CA ILE A 71 -2.01 -11.41 7.49
C ILE A 71 -2.46 -12.67 8.22
N THR A 72 -2.36 -12.66 9.56
CA THR A 72 -2.75 -13.80 10.40
C THR A 72 -4.23 -14.13 10.25
N MET A 73 -5.07 -13.11 10.10
CA MET A 73 -6.50 -13.25 9.82
C MET A 73 -6.82 -13.65 8.37
N GLY A 74 -5.82 -13.79 7.50
CA GLY A 74 -6.02 -14.16 6.10
C GLY A 74 -6.71 -13.07 5.28
N ARG A 75 -6.56 -11.79 5.63
CA ARG A 75 -7.16 -10.70 4.86
C ARG A 75 -6.49 -10.61 3.48
N GLU A 76 -7.28 -10.89 2.44
CA GLU A 76 -6.80 -11.11 1.07
C GLU A 76 -5.83 -10.03 0.59
N PHE A 77 -6.20 -8.75 0.71
CA PHE A 77 -5.34 -7.62 0.32
C PHE A 77 -3.91 -7.68 0.89
N TYR A 78 -3.79 -8.03 2.18
CA TYR A 78 -2.50 -8.09 2.88
C TYR A 78 -1.72 -9.36 2.54
N VAL A 79 -2.42 -10.49 2.44
CA VAL A 79 -1.83 -11.77 2.01
C VAL A 79 -1.27 -11.64 0.59
N GLU A 80 -2.02 -10.98 -0.29
CA GLU A 80 -1.57 -10.71 -1.66
C GLU A 80 -0.40 -9.72 -1.72
N ALA A 81 -0.40 -8.69 -0.87
CA ALA A 81 0.74 -7.78 -0.76
C ALA A 81 2.02 -8.52 -0.34
N VAL A 82 1.93 -9.51 0.55
CA VAL A 82 3.08 -10.36 0.92
C VAL A 82 3.48 -11.32 -0.20
N LYS A 83 2.51 -11.91 -0.88
CA LYS A 83 2.75 -12.99 -1.85
C LYS A 83 3.21 -12.47 -3.21
N TRP A 84 2.65 -11.36 -3.67
CA TRP A 84 2.80 -10.83 -5.02
C TRP A 84 3.29 -9.38 -5.04
N GLY A 85 3.28 -8.69 -3.89
CA GLY A 85 3.61 -7.27 -3.84
C GLY A 85 5.07 -6.99 -4.19
N ILE A 86 5.31 -5.81 -4.78
CA ILE A 86 6.64 -5.31 -5.12
C ILE A 86 7.07 -4.32 -4.04
N ILE A 87 8.15 -4.63 -3.34
CA ILE A 87 8.73 -3.71 -2.35
C ILE A 87 9.43 -2.57 -3.09
N VAL A 88 8.96 -1.34 -2.87
CA VAL A 88 9.50 -0.13 -3.51
C VAL A 88 10.30 0.75 -2.53
N TYR A 89 10.20 0.46 -1.23
CA TYR A 89 11.01 1.08 -0.18
C TYR A 89 11.08 0.17 1.06
N GLN A 90 12.26 0.10 1.71
CA GLN A 90 12.50 -0.59 2.99
C GLN A 90 13.70 0.04 3.71
#